data_AF-A0A3D3VQ02-F1
#
_entry.id   AF-A0A3D3VQ02-F1
#
_cell.length_a   1.000
_cell.length_b   1.000
_cell.length_c   1.000
_cell.angle_alpha   90.00
_cell.angle_beta   90.00
_cell.angle_gamma   90.00
#
_symmetry.space_group_name_H-M   'P 1'
#
loop_
_entity.id
_entity.type
_entity.pdbx_description
1 polymer ?
#
loop_
_entity_poly.entity_id
_entity_poly.type
_entity_poly.pdbx_seq_one_letter_code
_entity_poly.pdbx_strand_id
1 'polypeptide(L)'
;PDLPMAQFNLGEVLFLNNKYPEAREKFQIFLNSQPKNDLGLYKMYLCDLLGGNSSKANDYLRTLKPDPMSPIYYFAKAAEAFHRGDKVAATEFVSSAYRIYPPDANSTFADSLVEKGYLTGEQMSAPTSDENKVKAEELKTLLPPAEKPGSKTKS
;
A
#
# COMPACT_ATOMS: atom_id res chain seq x y z
N PRO A 1 -31.95 9.05 6.17
CA PRO A 1 -30.90 9.57 5.25
C PRO A 1 -29.53 9.51 5.95
N ASP A 2 -28.88 8.35 5.89
CA ASP A 2 -27.47 8.23 6.23
C ASP A 2 -26.66 8.67 5.01
N LEU A 3 -26.04 9.85 5.08
CA LEU A 3 -25.13 10.29 4.04
C LEU A 3 -23.87 9.41 4.12
N PRO A 4 -23.54 8.57 3.12
CA PRO A 4 -22.42 7.63 3.23
C PRO A 4 -21.12 8.33 3.62
N MET A 5 -20.85 9.51 3.05
CA MET A 5 -19.66 10.30 3.41
C MET A 5 -19.65 10.79 4.85
N ALA A 6 -20.80 11.06 5.46
CA ALA A 6 -20.85 11.40 6.89
C ALA A 6 -20.43 10.20 7.76
N GLN A 7 -20.84 8.98 7.36
CA GLN A 7 -20.41 7.75 8.03
C GLN A 7 -18.91 7.51 7.84
N PHE A 8 -18.38 7.72 6.63
CA PHE A 8 -16.95 7.63 6.38
C PHE A 8 -16.15 8.61 7.27
N ASN A 9 -16.53 9.90 7.26
CA ASN A 9 -15.84 10.92 8.04
C ASN A 9 -15.91 10.67 9.55
N LEU A 10 -17.06 10.17 10.05
CA LEU A 10 -17.17 9.75 11.45
C LEU A 10 -16.29 8.54 11.76
N GLY A 11 -16.21 7.58 10.84
CA GLY A 11 -15.29 6.44 10.92
C GLY A 11 -13.83 6.90 11.03
N GLU A 12 -13.41 7.87 10.23
CA GLU A 12 -12.06 8.46 10.28
C GLU A 12 -11.76 9.08 11.64
N VAL A 13 -12.68 9.90 12.17
CA VAL A 13 -12.52 10.50 13.50
C VAL A 13 -12.38 9.43 14.58
N LEU A 14 -13.20 8.37 14.53
CA LEU A 14 -13.13 7.27 15.49
C LEU A 14 -11.81 6.47 15.34
N PHE A 15 -11.37 6.24 14.11
CA PHE A 15 -10.13 5.54 13.79
C PHE A 15 -8.89 6.29 14.30
N LEU A 16 -8.86 7.62 14.13
CA LEU A 16 -7.79 8.47 14.65
C LEU A 16 -7.75 8.46 16.17
N ASN A 17 -8.90 8.36 16.82
CA ASN A 17 -9.03 8.21 18.27
C ASN A 17 -8.85 6.76 18.77
N ASN A 18 -8.37 5.85 17.92
CA ASN A 18 -8.14 4.42 18.22
C ASN A 18 -9.38 3.65 18.69
N LYS A 19 -10.59 4.15 18.38
CA LYS A 19 -11.87 3.48 18.63
C LYS A 19 -12.20 2.54 17.47
N TYR A 20 -11.38 1.51 17.30
CA TYR A 20 -11.43 0.66 16.11
C TYR A 20 -12.76 -0.09 15.93
N PRO A 21 -13.39 -0.66 16.98
CA PRO A 21 -14.69 -1.32 16.81
C PRO A 21 -15.78 -0.37 16.30
N GLU A 22 -15.86 0.83 16.86
CA GLU A 22 -16.84 1.84 16.45
C GLU A 22 -16.53 2.40 15.06
N ALA A 23 -15.25 2.67 14.75
CA ALA A 23 -14.83 3.11 13.43
C ALA A 23 -15.21 2.08 12.36
N ARG A 24 -14.96 0.79 12.63
CA ARG A 24 -15.30 -0.33 11.75
C ARG A 24 -16.79 -0.35 11.41
N GLU A 25 -17.67 -0.11 12.39
CA GLU A 25 -19.11 -0.04 12.17
C GLU A 25 -19.47 1.08 11.19
N LYS A 26 -18.86 2.27 11.34
CA LYS A 26 -19.14 3.40 10.45
C LYS A 26 -18.62 3.17 9.03
N PHE A 27 -17.44 2.57 8.87
CA PHE A 27 -16.95 2.15 7.56
C PHE A 27 -17.82 1.05 6.93
N GLN A 28 -18.34 0.11 7.73
CA GLN A 28 -19.27 -0.90 7.24
C GLN A 28 -20.56 -0.27 6.70
N ILE A 29 -21.14 0.71 7.43
CA ILE A 29 -22.34 1.42 6.96
C ILE A 29 -22.05 2.17 5.66
N PHE A 30 -20.91 2.84 5.54
CA PHE A 30 -20.46 3.47 4.31
C PHE A 30 -20.37 2.46 3.14
N LEU A 31 -19.73 1.31 3.39
CA LEU A 31 -19.55 0.25 2.40
C LEU A 31 -20.86 -0.43 1.98
N ASN A 32 -21.92 -0.40 2.79
CA ASN A 32 -23.22 -0.90 2.37
C ASN A 32 -23.77 -0.15 1.14
N SER A 33 -23.41 1.13 0.98
CA SER A 33 -23.75 1.93 -0.21
C SER A 33 -22.65 1.94 -1.28
N GLN A 34 -21.39 1.69 -0.90
CA GLN A 34 -20.23 1.70 -1.79
C GLN A 34 -19.35 0.45 -1.61
N PRO A 35 -19.85 -0.75 -1.92
CA PRO A 35 -19.23 -2.02 -1.51
C PRO A 35 -17.87 -2.30 -2.14
N LYS A 36 -17.51 -1.58 -3.21
CA LYS A 36 -16.23 -1.70 -3.93
C LYS A 36 -15.31 -0.48 -3.72
N ASN A 37 -15.60 0.37 -2.73
CA ASN A 37 -14.73 1.50 -2.44
C ASN A 37 -13.48 1.00 -1.71
N ASP A 38 -12.34 1.02 -2.41
CA ASP A 38 -11.08 0.49 -1.90
C ASP A 38 -10.63 1.16 -0.60
N LEU A 39 -10.78 2.48 -0.50
CA LEU A 39 -10.40 3.19 0.71
C LEU A 39 -11.26 2.77 1.91
N GLY A 40 -12.57 2.64 1.73
CA GLY A 40 -13.48 2.15 2.78
C GLY A 40 -13.14 0.73 3.21
N LEU A 41 -12.84 -0.16 2.26
CA LEU A 41 -12.43 -1.54 2.54
C LEU A 41 -11.10 -1.58 3.30
N TYR A 42 -10.13 -0.76 2.89
CA TYR A 42 -8.84 -0.62 3.56
C TYR A 42 -8.98 -0.10 4.98
N LYS A 43 -9.77 0.96 5.21
CA LYS A 43 -10.03 1.49 6.56
C LYS A 43 -10.73 0.48 7.47
N MET A 44 -11.70 -0.27 6.94
CA MET A 44 -12.34 -1.37 7.68
C MET A 44 -11.34 -2.46 8.05
N TYR A 45 -10.46 -2.83 7.12
CA TYR A 45 -9.36 -3.77 7.37
C TYR A 45 -8.39 -3.27 8.45
N LEU A 46 -7.97 -1.99 8.41
CA LEU A 46 -7.10 -1.41 9.44
C LEU A 46 -7.77 -1.44 10.82
N CYS A 47 -9.08 -1.23 10.89
CA CYS A 47 -9.81 -1.38 12.15
C CYS A 47 -9.77 -2.83 12.67
N ASP A 48 -9.93 -3.81 11.77
CA ASP A 48 -9.82 -5.22 12.15
C ASP A 48 -8.41 -5.60 12.60
N LEU A 49 -7.38 -5.11 11.91
CA LEU A 49 -5.97 -5.34 12.24
C LEU A 49 -5.59 -4.72 13.59
N LEU A 50 -5.86 -3.43 13.78
CA LEU A 50 -5.45 -2.68 14.97
C LEU A 50 -6.35 -2.94 16.18
N GLY A 51 -7.61 -3.31 15.93
CA GLY A 51 -8.57 -3.71 16.96
C GLY A 51 -8.39 -5.14 17.49
N GLY A 52 -7.37 -5.87 17.04
CA GLY A 52 -7.08 -7.24 17.48
C GLY A 52 -8.01 -8.31 16.87
N ASN A 53 -8.79 -7.98 15.84
CA ASN A 53 -9.63 -8.94 15.12
C ASN A 53 -8.82 -9.70 14.06
N SER A 54 -7.72 -10.35 14.47
CA SER A 54 -6.73 -10.93 13.55
C SER A 54 -7.32 -11.94 12.56
N SER A 55 -8.36 -12.70 12.94
CA SER A 55 -9.05 -13.60 12.00
C SER A 55 -9.65 -12.84 10.83
N LYS A 56 -10.44 -11.78 11.10
CA LYS A 56 -11.08 -10.98 10.06
C LYS A 56 -10.06 -10.26 9.17
N ALA A 57 -9.02 -9.71 9.79
CA ALA A 57 -7.93 -9.08 9.06
C ALA A 57 -7.22 -10.06 8.12
N ASN A 58 -6.91 -11.27 8.61
CA ASN A 58 -6.29 -12.33 7.82
C ASN A 58 -7.19 -12.84 6.70
N ASP A 59 -8.49 -13.03 6.98
CA ASP A 59 -9.46 -13.46 5.98
C ASP A 59 -9.55 -12.43 4.84
N TYR A 60 -9.64 -11.15 5.18
CA TYR A 60 -9.64 -10.07 4.18
C TYR A 60 -8.35 -10.05 3.36
N LEU A 61 -7.17 -10.13 3.99
CA LEU A 61 -5.89 -10.19 3.27
C LEU A 61 -5.81 -11.35 2.27
N ARG A 62 -6.41 -12.51 2.57
CA ARG A 62 -6.45 -13.66 1.65
C ARG A 62 -7.33 -13.41 0.41
N THR A 63 -8.28 -12.47 0.50
CA THR A 63 -9.12 -12.10 -0.65
C THR A 63 -8.40 -11.16 -1.62
N LEU A 64 -7.42 -10.38 -1.13
CA LEU A 64 -6.73 -9.39 -1.93
C LEU A 64 -5.75 -10.03 -2.92
N LYS A 65 -5.72 -9.47 -4.13
CA LYS A 65 -4.75 -9.76 -5.18
C LYS A 65 -4.21 -8.44 -5.75
N PRO A 66 -2.98 -8.40 -6.30
CA PRO A 66 -2.51 -7.22 -7.02
C PRO A 66 -3.47 -6.85 -8.15
N ASP A 67 -3.80 -5.56 -8.24
CA ASP A 67 -4.68 -4.98 -9.25
C ASP A 67 -3.98 -3.75 -9.86
N PRO A 68 -3.83 -3.62 -11.19
CA PRO A 68 -3.19 -2.45 -11.79
C PRO A 68 -3.91 -1.11 -11.52
N MET A 69 -5.18 -1.14 -11.10
CA MET A 69 -5.99 0.04 -10.84
C MET A 69 -6.10 0.40 -9.36
N SER A 70 -5.61 -0.45 -8.46
CA SER A 70 -5.78 -0.26 -7.02
C SER A 70 -4.53 -0.62 -6.22
N PRO A 71 -3.99 0.29 -5.40
CA PRO A 71 -2.84 0.01 -4.55
C PRO A 71 -3.20 -0.73 -3.25
N ILE A 72 -4.48 -1.05 -3.03
CA ILE A 72 -4.97 -1.60 -1.76
C ILE A 72 -4.23 -2.87 -1.30
N TYR A 73 -3.87 -3.75 -2.23
CA TYR A 73 -3.11 -4.96 -1.93
C TYR A 73 -1.79 -4.63 -1.24
N TYR A 74 -1.03 -3.69 -1.81
CA TYR A 74 0.30 -3.33 -1.33
C TYR A 74 0.23 -2.61 0.02
N PHE A 75 -0.69 -1.66 0.18
CA PHE A 75 -0.85 -0.97 1.46
C PHE A 75 -1.42 -1.86 2.58
N ALA A 76 -2.32 -2.78 2.27
CA ALA A 76 -2.80 -3.75 3.26
C ALA A 76 -1.68 -4.68 3.74
N LYS A 77 -0.82 -5.13 2.83
CA LYS A 77 0.38 -5.92 3.15
C LYS A 77 1.43 -5.13 3.92
N ALA A 78 1.64 -3.86 3.57
CA ALA A 78 2.51 -2.97 4.34
C ALA A 78 2.00 -2.79 5.77
N ALA A 79 0.71 -2.50 5.95
CA ALA A 79 0.09 -2.35 7.27
C ALA A 79 0.24 -3.62 8.13
N GLU A 80 0.01 -4.80 7.54
CA GLU A 80 0.19 -6.08 8.21
C GLU A 80 1.65 -6.29 8.66
N ALA A 81 2.61 -6.02 7.77
CA ALA A 81 4.03 -6.16 8.06
C ALA A 81 4.48 -5.20 9.17
N PHE A 82 4.05 -3.93 9.12
CA PHE A 82 4.28 -2.97 10.20
C PHE A 82 3.70 -3.44 11.53
N HIS A 83 2.47 -3.95 11.52
CA HIS A 83 1.80 -4.45 12.72
C HIS A 83 2.54 -5.64 13.36
N ARG A 84 3.20 -6.48 12.54
CA ARG A 84 4.08 -7.57 13.03
C ARG A 84 5.49 -7.11 13.42
N GLY A 85 5.83 -5.84 13.23
CA GLY A 85 7.18 -5.31 13.45
C GLY A 85 8.18 -5.60 12.33
N ASP A 86 7.73 -6.15 11.19
CA ASP A 86 8.57 -6.41 10.02
C ASP A 86 8.64 -5.16 9.13
N LYS A 87 9.46 -4.19 9.57
CA LYS A 87 9.62 -2.90 8.87
C LYS A 87 10.22 -3.06 7.48
N VAL A 88 11.08 -4.05 7.27
CA VAL A 88 11.73 -4.28 5.97
C VAL A 88 10.68 -4.71 4.94
N ALA A 89 9.89 -5.74 5.25
CA ALA A 89 8.82 -6.16 4.36
C ALA A 89 7.79 -5.04 4.13
N ALA A 90 7.47 -4.27 5.18
CA ALA A 90 6.53 -3.17 5.07
C ALA A 90 7.02 -2.09 4.08
N THR A 91 8.27 -1.65 4.20
CA THR A 91 8.87 -0.66 3.29
C THR A 91 8.97 -1.17 1.85
N GLU A 92 9.21 -2.47 1.63
CA GLU A 92 9.20 -3.06 0.28
C GLU A 92 7.81 -3.01 -0.36
N PHE A 93 6.74 -3.29 0.40
CA PHE A 93 5.38 -3.19 -0.12
C PHE A 93 5.00 -1.74 -0.45
N VAL A 94 5.35 -0.78 0.42
CA VAL A 94 5.12 0.65 0.15
C VAL A 94 5.89 1.09 -1.10
N SER A 95 7.18 0.74 -1.20
CA SER A 95 8.01 1.08 -2.36
C SER A 95 7.48 0.47 -3.65
N SER A 96 6.96 -0.76 -3.59
CA SER A 96 6.31 -1.41 -4.71
C SER A 96 5.05 -0.64 -5.16
N ALA A 97 4.22 -0.17 -4.22
CA ALA A 97 3.06 0.65 -4.55
C ALA A 97 3.47 1.94 -5.29
N TYR A 98 4.43 2.69 -4.76
CA TYR A 98 4.91 3.94 -5.41
C TYR A 98 5.58 3.73 -6.77
N ARG A 99 6.06 2.51 -7.06
CA ARG A 99 6.66 2.17 -8.36
C ARG A 99 5.60 1.81 -9.42
N ILE A 100 4.42 1.34 -8.98
CA ILE A 100 3.35 0.82 -9.85
C ILE A 100 2.26 1.87 -10.08
N TYR A 101 1.88 2.60 -9.03
CA TYR A 101 0.70 3.47 -9.04
C TYR A 101 1.10 4.95 -9.00
N PRO A 102 0.28 5.84 -9.59
CA PRO A 102 0.52 7.28 -9.52
C PRO A 102 0.43 7.80 -8.07
N PRO A 103 1.11 8.91 -7.72
CA PRO A 103 1.11 9.47 -6.38
C PRO A 103 -0.29 9.67 -5.77
N ASP A 104 -1.23 10.20 -6.54
CA ASP A 104 -2.60 10.47 -6.08
C ASP A 104 -3.38 9.21 -5.71
N ALA A 105 -3.06 8.07 -6.33
CA ALA A 105 -3.69 6.79 -5.97
C ALA A 105 -3.14 6.27 -4.63
N ASN A 106 -1.87 6.58 -4.32
CA ASN A 106 -1.19 6.09 -3.12
C ASN A 106 -1.46 6.96 -1.89
N SER A 107 -1.61 8.28 -2.05
CA SER A 107 -1.62 9.27 -0.98
C SER A 107 -2.57 8.90 0.17
N THR A 108 -3.84 8.66 -0.14
CA THR A 108 -4.86 8.39 0.89
C THR A 108 -4.63 7.07 1.65
N PHE A 109 -3.95 6.10 1.04
CA PHE A 109 -3.58 4.85 1.71
C PHE A 109 -2.34 5.02 2.58
N ALA A 110 -1.36 5.79 2.10
CA ALA A 110 -0.13 6.11 2.80
C ALA A 110 -0.39 6.99 4.04
N ASP A 111 -1.32 7.94 3.95
CA ASP A 111 -1.73 8.79 5.07
C ASP A 111 -2.14 7.95 6.28
N SER A 112 -2.87 6.86 6.07
CA SER A 112 -3.29 5.97 7.16
C SER A 112 -2.10 5.30 7.89
N LEU A 113 -0.99 5.06 7.19
CA LEU A 113 0.23 4.52 7.80
C LEU A 113 0.98 5.61 8.58
N VAL A 114 0.98 6.85 8.08
CA VAL A 114 1.56 8.01 8.79
C VAL A 114 0.77 8.34 10.04
N GLU A 115 -0.56 8.37 9.96
CA GLU A 115 -1.47 8.60 11.09
C GLU A 115 -1.27 7.59 12.23
N LYS A 116 -0.77 6.39 11.91
CA LYS A 116 -0.42 5.35 12.89
C LYS A 116 1.06 5.31 13.26
N GLY A 117 1.84 6.25 12.76
CA GLY A 117 3.26 6.39 13.07
C GLY A 117 4.13 5.29 12.47
N TYR A 118 3.63 4.54 11.50
CA TYR A 118 4.40 3.53 10.78
C TYR A 118 5.36 4.13 9.77
N LEU A 119 4.96 5.25 9.17
CA LEU A 119 5.78 6.04 8.25
C LEU A 119 5.91 7.48 8.76
N THR A 120 7.02 8.11 8.45
CA THR A 120 7.16 9.57 8.48
C THR A 120 6.70 10.15 7.14
N GLY A 121 6.34 11.44 7.12
CA GLY A 121 5.95 12.12 5.87
C GLY A 121 7.05 12.10 4.80
N GLU A 122 8.33 12.08 5.20
CA GLU A 122 9.47 11.96 4.30
C GLU A 122 9.54 10.57 3.65
N GLN A 123 9.19 9.51 4.38
CA GLN A 123 9.13 8.14 3.89
C GLN A 123 7.94 7.84 2.97
N MET A 124 6.99 8.78 2.82
CA MET A 124 5.94 8.72 1.79
C MET A 124 6.42 9.17 0.41
N SER A 125 7.59 9.81 0.32
CA SER A 125 8.19 10.08 -0.98
C SER A 125 8.78 8.78 -1.54
N ALA A 126 8.51 8.50 -2.82
CA ALA A 126 9.10 7.35 -3.51
C ALA A 126 10.62 7.32 -3.20
N PRO A 127 11.22 6.15 -2.94
CA PRO A 127 12.65 6.08 -2.63
C PRO A 127 13.41 6.86 -3.70
N THR A 128 14.08 7.93 -3.28
CA THR A 128 14.94 8.70 -4.18
C THR A 128 15.91 7.70 -4.77
N SER A 129 15.95 7.71 -6.09
CA SER A 129 16.44 6.67 -6.98
C SER A 129 17.96 6.48 -6.95
N ASP A 130 18.63 6.73 -5.83
CA ASP A 130 20.08 6.65 -5.74
C ASP A 130 20.57 5.22 -5.46
N GLU A 131 19.92 4.44 -4.58
CA GLU A 131 20.38 3.06 -4.29
C GLU A 131 20.19 2.09 -5.47
N ASN A 132 19.15 2.28 -6.28
CA ASN A 132 18.94 1.47 -7.48
C ASN A 132 19.84 1.86 -8.65
N LYS A 133 20.33 3.11 -8.68
CA LYS A 133 21.26 3.57 -9.73
C LYS A 133 22.66 3.00 -9.50
N VAL A 134 23.10 2.89 -8.24
CA VAL A 134 24.39 2.28 -7.89
C VAL A 134 24.40 0.78 -8.23
N LYS A 135 23.36 0.03 -7.88
CA LYS A 135 23.27 -1.40 -8.24
C LYS A 135 23.19 -1.64 -9.75
N ALA A 136 22.50 -0.77 -10.50
CA ALA A 136 22.40 -0.90 -11.95
C ALA A 136 23.71 -0.57 -12.68
N GLU A 137 24.49 0.39 -12.18
CA GLU A 137 25.82 0.70 -12.74
C GLU A 137 26.87 -0.36 -12.36
N GLU A 138 26.84 -0.88 -11.12
CA GLU A 138 27.72 -2.00 -10.72
C GLU A 138 27.46 -3.25 -11.58
N LEU A 139 26.20 -3.60 -11.86
CA LEU A 139 25.87 -4.73 -12.75
C LEU A 139 26.33 -4.51 -14.20
N LYS A 140 26.35 -3.27 -14.71
CA LYS A 140 26.85 -2.97 -16.06
C LYS A 140 28.36 -3.14 -16.17
N THR A 141 29.11 -2.88 -15.10
CA THR A 141 30.57 -3.08 -15.09
C THR A 141 31.00 -4.54 -14.99
N LEU A 142 30.09 -5.45 -14.60
CA LEU A 142 30.35 -6.88 -14.43
C LEU A 142 30.02 -7.72 -15.68
N LEU A 143 29.39 -7.13 -16.69
CA LEU A 143 29.04 -7.81 -17.94
C LEU A 143 30.11 -7.55 -19.02
N PRO A 144 30.69 -8.59 -19.65
CA PRO A 144 31.64 -8.39 -20.74
C PRO A 144 30.96 -7.76 -21.96
N PRO A 145 31.68 -6.95 -22.76
CA PRO A 145 31.10 -6.27 -23.93
C PRO A 145 30.61 -7.28 -24.96
N ALA A 146 29.36 -7.13 -25.41
CA ALA A 146 28.76 -7.97 -26.43
C ALA A 146 29.48 -7.80 -27.79
N GLU A 147 29.99 -8.89 -28.34
CA GLU A 147 30.55 -8.93 -29.70
C GLU A 147 29.48 -8.64 -30.75
N LYS A 148 29.79 -7.74 -31.69
CA LYS A 148 28.91 -7.40 -32.82
C LYS A 148 28.91 -8.56 -33.85
N PRO A 149 27.74 -8.98 -34.38
CA PRO A 149 27.72 -9.97 -35.46
C PRO A 149 28.22 -9.34 -36.77
N GLY A 150 29.25 -9.95 -37.36
CA GLY A 150 29.91 -9.49 -38.58
C GLY A 150 29.03 -9.55 -39.82
N SER A 151 29.08 -8.49 -40.62
CA SER A 151 28.50 -8.42 -41.96
C SER A 151 29.23 -9.37 -42.91
N LYS A 152 28.54 -10.41 -43.41
CA LYS A 152 29.01 -11.17 -44.58
C LYS A 152 28.53 -10.50 -45.85
N THR A 153 29.41 -9.72 -46.48
CA THR A 153 29.34 -9.37 -47.89
C THR A 153 29.70 -10.62 -48.71
N LYS A 154 28.90 -11.00 -49.70
CA LYS A 154 29.26 -11.99 -50.72
C LYS A 154 29.30 -11.31 -52.08
N SER A 155 30.42 -11.54 -52.78
CA SER A 155 30.68 -11.25 -54.20
C SER A 155 29.67 -11.88 -55.15
#